data_AF-A0A078MQA7-F1
#
_entry.id   AF-A0A078MQA7-F1
#
_cell.length_a   1.000
_cell.length_b   1.000
_cell.length_c   1.000
_cell.angle_alpha   90.00
_cell.angle_beta   90.00
_cell.angle_gamma   90.00
#
_symmetry.space_group_name_H-M   'P 1'
#
loop_
_entity.id
_entity.type
_entity.pdbx_description
1 polymer ?
#
loop_
_entity_poly.entity_id
_entity_poly.type
_entity_poly.pdbx_seq_one_letter_code
_entity_poly.pdbx_strand_id
1 'polypeptide(L)'
;MQNKITANAQALKRWLSNAEVSLGNHSDRLNAINIFPVADGDTGTNLYRTLCAAAEAAESLETTDIGELLGTAGRAAMEQARGNSGTLLSVFLTSMSEPLHGHTRLSAPLLAAALQRAQLRSWSVLSDPVPGTMLSVLEEAAHIVSEQDGAKSGDDSNVALAESLRAMVTGALAAVVRTEQQLDELAAARVVDAGGVGFLLILDALRAAALGEELQEELLDGLHGYDVQAPHIHSEQPQMEGVEVMCTITLSPLDAATLRLQLDELGESVIMSAVEPVGEGYRWRVHVHTPDAGSALDALRSVGEPTNVTITELSADGHETREIPETHEV
;
A
#
# COMPACT_ATOMS: atom_id res chain seq x y z
N MET A 1 28.95 -1.03 -19.22
CA MET A 1 29.14 0.06 -18.25
C MET A 1 28.41 -0.35 -16.98
N GLN A 2 29.08 -0.47 -15.83
CA GLN A 2 28.36 -0.63 -14.56
C GLN A 2 27.65 0.69 -14.27
N ASN A 3 26.32 0.68 -14.27
CA ASN A 3 25.54 1.86 -13.90
C ASN A 3 25.86 2.23 -12.45
N LYS A 4 26.04 3.52 -12.20
CA LYS A 4 26.40 4.04 -10.88
C LYS A 4 25.19 3.92 -9.98
N ILE A 5 25.30 3.14 -8.90
CA ILE A 5 24.23 3.00 -7.90
C ILE A 5 23.97 4.38 -7.26
N THR A 6 22.75 4.85 -7.39
CA THR A 6 22.28 6.14 -6.87
C THR A 6 21.04 5.87 -6.05
N ALA A 7 21.15 5.95 -4.74
CA ALA A 7 20.06 5.64 -3.81
C ALA A 7 19.80 6.83 -2.86
N ASN A 8 19.77 8.04 -3.41
CA ASN A 8 19.54 9.30 -2.69
C ASN A 8 18.12 9.84 -2.97
N ALA A 9 17.79 11.03 -2.46
CA ALA A 9 16.47 11.66 -2.66
C ALA A 9 16.02 11.70 -4.13
N GLN A 10 16.91 12.07 -5.07
CA GLN A 10 16.58 12.07 -6.51
C GLN A 10 16.22 10.67 -7.03
N ALA A 11 16.89 9.62 -6.53
CA ALA A 11 16.56 8.25 -6.90
C ALA A 11 15.20 7.83 -6.35
N LEU A 12 14.80 8.27 -5.15
CA LEU A 12 13.49 8.00 -4.58
C LEU A 12 12.38 8.78 -5.31
N LYS A 13 12.61 10.03 -5.74
CA LYS A 13 11.68 10.74 -6.63
C LYS A 13 11.46 9.97 -7.94
N ARG A 14 12.56 9.50 -8.56
CA ARG A 14 12.49 8.64 -9.76
C ARG A 14 11.78 7.31 -9.48
N TRP A 15 11.99 6.71 -8.31
CA TRP A 15 11.27 5.49 -7.92
C TRP A 15 9.76 5.72 -7.92
N LEU A 16 9.28 6.74 -7.21
CA LEU A 16 7.85 7.05 -7.12
C LEU A 16 7.26 7.34 -8.50
N SER A 17 7.96 8.13 -9.33
CA SER A 17 7.53 8.42 -10.71
C SER A 17 7.52 7.18 -11.61
N ASN A 18 8.54 6.32 -11.55
CA ASN A 18 8.58 5.08 -12.33
C ASN A 18 7.48 4.11 -11.90
N ALA A 19 7.23 4.01 -10.58
CA ALA A 19 6.17 3.18 -10.04
C ALA A 19 4.79 3.73 -10.43
N GLU A 20 4.59 5.05 -10.45
CA GLU A 20 3.37 5.71 -10.92
C GLU A 20 3.06 5.33 -12.37
N VAL A 21 4.04 5.50 -13.28
CA VAL A 21 3.91 5.12 -14.69
C VAL A 21 3.62 3.61 -14.83
N SER A 22 4.34 2.78 -14.06
CA SER A 22 4.16 1.34 -14.11
C SER A 22 2.76 0.91 -13.67
N LEU A 23 2.25 1.45 -12.56
CA LEU A 23 0.89 1.19 -12.10
C LEU A 23 -0.16 1.74 -13.06
N GLY A 24 0.04 2.93 -13.63
CA GLY A 24 -0.87 3.48 -14.63
C GLY A 24 -1.02 2.56 -15.85
N ASN A 25 0.10 2.01 -16.34
CA ASN A 25 0.11 1.05 -17.46
C ASN A 25 -0.53 -0.30 -17.12
N HIS A 26 -0.62 -0.64 -15.84
CA HIS A 26 -1.11 -1.93 -15.36
C HIS A 26 -2.47 -1.85 -14.66
N SER A 27 -3.01 -0.65 -14.43
CA SER A 27 -4.22 -0.42 -13.63
C SER A 27 -5.40 -1.29 -14.08
N ASP A 28 -5.70 -1.33 -15.37
CA ASP A 28 -6.83 -2.11 -15.89
C ASP A 28 -6.64 -3.63 -15.71
N ARG A 29 -5.40 -4.12 -15.81
CA ARG A 29 -5.06 -5.53 -15.60
C ARG A 29 -5.12 -5.91 -14.11
N LEU A 30 -4.67 -5.02 -13.22
CA LEU A 30 -4.82 -5.18 -11.77
C LEU A 30 -6.30 -5.21 -11.38
N ASN A 31 -7.09 -4.29 -11.94
CA ASN A 31 -8.54 -4.26 -11.77
C ASN A 31 -9.20 -5.55 -12.30
N ALA A 32 -8.73 -6.08 -13.43
CA ALA A 32 -9.28 -7.30 -14.04
C ALA A 32 -9.24 -8.51 -13.08
N ILE A 33 -8.17 -8.66 -12.30
CA ILE A 33 -7.95 -9.76 -11.35
C ILE A 33 -8.31 -9.43 -9.90
N ASN A 34 -8.86 -8.24 -9.63
CA ASN A 34 -9.25 -7.83 -8.29
C ASN A 34 -10.52 -8.56 -7.84
N ILE A 35 -10.34 -9.68 -7.14
CA ILE A 35 -11.44 -10.51 -6.64
C ILE A 35 -11.42 -10.70 -5.12
N PHE A 36 -10.44 -10.12 -4.42
CA PHE A 36 -10.27 -10.25 -2.98
C PHE A 36 -9.78 -8.94 -2.33
N PRO A 37 -10.26 -8.58 -1.11
CA PRO A 37 -11.40 -9.19 -0.43
C PRO A 37 -12.71 -8.88 -1.16
N VAL A 38 -12.76 -7.76 -1.88
CA VAL A 38 -13.91 -7.31 -2.67
C VAL A 38 -13.61 -7.38 -4.16
N ALA A 39 -14.54 -7.95 -4.92
CA ALA A 39 -14.47 -8.06 -6.38
C ALA A 39 -15.06 -6.84 -7.09
N ASP A 40 -14.65 -5.63 -6.68
CA ASP A 40 -15.15 -4.35 -7.19
C ASP A 40 -14.33 -3.79 -8.38
N GLY A 41 -13.23 -4.47 -8.72
CA GLY A 41 -12.41 -4.10 -9.88
C GLY A 41 -11.68 -2.76 -9.73
N ASP A 42 -11.33 -2.32 -8.52
CA ASP A 42 -10.71 -1.01 -8.30
C ASP A 42 -9.25 -0.98 -7.83
N THR A 43 -8.66 -2.14 -7.47
CA THR A 43 -7.33 -2.20 -6.83
C THR A 43 -6.23 -1.46 -7.61
N GLY A 44 -6.17 -1.62 -8.94
CA GLY A 44 -5.22 -0.90 -9.79
C GLY A 44 -5.44 0.60 -9.78
N THR A 45 -6.71 1.03 -9.84
CA THR A 45 -7.09 2.45 -9.79
C THR A 45 -6.74 3.08 -8.44
N ASN A 46 -7.00 2.37 -7.34
CA ASN A 46 -6.70 2.82 -5.99
C ASN A 46 -5.20 2.95 -5.75
N LEU A 47 -4.41 1.96 -6.16
CA LEU A 47 -2.94 2.01 -6.08
C LEU A 47 -2.37 3.15 -6.93
N TYR A 48 -2.83 3.29 -8.17
CA TYR A 48 -2.37 4.35 -9.09
C TYR A 48 -2.62 5.75 -8.52
N ARG A 49 -3.87 6.06 -8.13
CA ARG A 49 -4.24 7.39 -7.59
C ARG A 49 -3.48 7.73 -6.31
N THR A 50 -3.33 6.74 -5.44
CA THR A 50 -2.56 6.88 -4.19
C THR A 50 -1.10 7.23 -4.49
N LEU A 51 -0.50 6.55 -5.48
CA LEU A 51 0.90 6.78 -5.84
C LEU A 51 1.12 8.09 -6.60
N CYS A 52 0.16 8.54 -7.43
CA CYS A 52 0.21 9.89 -8.02
C CYS A 52 0.35 10.97 -6.94
N ALA A 53 -0.49 10.92 -5.90
CA ALA A 53 -0.43 11.88 -4.80
C ALA A 53 0.93 11.84 -4.08
N ALA A 54 1.48 10.64 -3.87
CA ALA A 54 2.80 10.46 -3.27
C ALA A 54 3.93 11.05 -4.15
N ALA A 55 3.89 10.78 -5.46
CA ALA A 55 4.89 11.23 -6.42
C ALA A 55 4.87 12.75 -6.58
N GLU A 56 3.70 13.37 -6.69
CA GLU A 56 3.53 14.83 -6.76
C GLU A 56 4.08 15.52 -5.51
N ALA A 57 3.74 15.01 -4.32
CA ALA A 57 4.24 15.54 -3.05
C ALA A 57 5.76 15.39 -2.93
N ALA A 58 6.32 14.25 -3.33
CA ALA A 58 7.76 14.04 -3.33
C ALA A 58 8.48 14.99 -4.31
N GLU A 59 7.93 15.18 -5.51
CA GLU A 59 8.54 16.02 -6.54
C GLU A 59 8.63 17.47 -6.07
N SER A 60 7.56 18.00 -5.47
CA SER A 60 7.49 19.37 -4.95
C SER A 60 8.37 19.66 -3.73
N LEU A 61 8.86 18.62 -3.04
CA LEU A 61 9.67 18.79 -1.84
C LEU A 61 11.16 18.92 -2.17
N GLU A 62 11.77 20.02 -1.71
CA GLU A 62 13.22 20.24 -1.78
C GLU A 62 13.90 19.74 -0.50
N THR A 63 14.39 18.50 -0.53
CA THR A 63 15.16 17.91 0.58
C THR A 63 16.21 16.92 0.10
N THR A 64 17.28 16.76 0.87
CA THR A 64 18.24 15.66 0.71
C THR A 64 17.96 14.49 1.65
N ASP A 65 17.09 14.68 2.64
CA ASP A 65 16.70 13.66 3.60
C ASP A 65 15.71 12.69 2.96
N ILE A 66 16.09 11.42 2.89
CA ILE A 66 15.28 10.39 2.24
C ILE A 66 14.09 9.95 3.09
N GLY A 67 14.16 10.09 4.41
CA GLY A 67 13.04 9.85 5.31
C GLY A 67 12.03 10.98 5.29
N GLU A 68 12.47 12.24 5.28
CA GLU A 68 11.57 13.39 5.13
C GLU A 68 10.81 13.32 3.80
N LEU A 69 11.51 12.97 2.71
CA LEU A 69 10.91 12.80 1.38
C LEU A 69 9.82 11.74 1.37
N LEU A 70 10.13 10.51 1.82
CA LEU A 70 9.14 9.42 1.82
C LEU A 70 8.03 9.64 2.85
N GLY A 71 8.32 10.28 3.98
CA GLY A 71 7.32 10.63 4.98
C GLY A 71 6.32 11.65 4.44
N THR A 72 6.78 12.62 3.65
CA THR A 72 5.91 13.58 2.96
C THR A 72 5.09 12.92 1.85
N ALA A 73 5.73 12.08 1.03
CA ALA A 73 5.05 11.30 0.00
C ALA A 73 3.95 10.41 0.59
N GLY A 74 4.27 9.66 1.66
CA GLY A 74 3.32 8.76 2.31
C GLY A 74 2.14 9.46 2.97
N ARG A 75 2.32 10.66 3.54
CA ARG A 75 1.22 11.46 4.08
C ARG A 75 0.26 11.94 2.99
N ALA A 76 0.80 12.45 1.87
CA ALA A 76 -0.02 12.84 0.73
C ALA A 76 -0.75 11.63 0.12
N ALA A 77 -0.09 10.48 0.04
CA ALA A 77 -0.71 9.22 -0.34
C ALA A 77 -1.90 8.88 0.57
N MET A 78 -1.72 9.00 1.89
CA MET A 78 -2.75 8.70 2.90
C MET A 78 -3.99 9.59 2.79
N GLU A 79 -3.78 10.88 2.49
CA GLU A 79 -4.88 11.84 2.31
C GLU A 79 -5.75 11.49 1.10
N GLN A 80 -5.13 10.99 0.02
CA GLN A 80 -5.80 10.64 -1.23
C GLN A 80 -6.16 9.16 -1.34
N ALA A 81 -5.75 8.34 -0.36
CA ALA A 81 -5.97 6.91 -0.35
C ALA A 81 -7.47 6.57 -0.37
N ARG A 82 -7.80 5.65 -1.28
CA ARG A 82 -9.11 5.00 -1.41
C ARG A 82 -8.89 3.49 -1.38
N GLY A 83 -9.87 2.74 -0.89
CA GLY A 83 -9.73 1.30 -0.79
C GLY A 83 -8.70 0.86 0.25
N ASN A 84 -8.70 -0.44 0.51
CA ASN A 84 -7.71 -1.09 1.35
C ASN A 84 -6.31 -1.00 0.73
N SER A 85 -6.20 -1.19 -0.59
CA SER A 85 -4.93 -1.22 -1.32
C SER A 85 -4.22 0.14 -1.29
N GLY A 86 -4.95 1.24 -1.52
CA GLY A 86 -4.42 2.60 -1.40
C GLY A 86 -4.03 2.94 0.04
N THR A 87 -4.87 2.58 1.02
CA THR A 87 -4.59 2.83 2.44
C THR A 87 -3.33 2.07 2.89
N LEU A 88 -3.20 0.79 2.55
CA LEU A 88 -2.02 -0.02 2.89
C LEU A 88 -0.74 0.46 2.19
N LEU A 89 -0.82 0.89 0.92
CA LEU A 89 0.32 1.51 0.24
C LEU A 89 0.79 2.77 0.96
N SER A 90 -0.15 3.58 1.44
CA SER A 90 0.16 4.79 2.21
C SER A 90 0.80 4.47 3.56
N VAL A 91 0.31 3.43 4.26
CA VAL A 91 0.94 2.92 5.49
C VAL A 91 2.35 2.42 5.20
N PHE A 92 2.56 1.70 4.09
CA PHE A 92 3.87 1.23 3.67
C PHE A 92 4.84 2.41 3.50
N LEU A 93 4.49 3.42 2.70
CA LEU A 93 5.37 4.57 2.43
C LEU A 93 5.71 5.35 3.70
N THR A 94 4.71 5.65 4.53
CA THR A 94 4.91 6.37 5.79
C THR A 94 5.78 5.58 6.76
N SER A 95 5.55 4.28 6.89
CA SER A 95 6.30 3.42 7.82
C SER A 95 7.73 3.15 7.35
N MET A 96 7.92 2.99 6.04
CA MET A 96 9.24 2.86 5.43
C MET A 96 10.09 4.12 5.65
N SER A 97 9.46 5.30 5.75
CA SER A 97 10.17 6.55 5.97
C SER A 97 10.77 6.71 7.37
N GLU A 98 10.22 6.01 8.38
CA GLU A 98 10.58 6.25 9.79
C GLU A 98 12.06 5.94 10.08
N PRO A 99 12.63 4.78 9.67
CA PRO A 99 14.04 4.48 9.91
C PRO A 99 15.00 5.26 8.99
N LEU A 100 14.46 5.97 7.99
CA LEU A 100 15.24 6.67 6.97
C LEU A 100 15.45 8.15 7.30
N HIS A 101 14.77 8.69 8.32
CA HIS A 101 14.93 10.08 8.75
C HIS A 101 16.38 10.40 9.15
N GLY A 102 16.88 11.55 8.71
CA GLY A 102 18.25 12.01 8.93
C GLY A 102 19.28 11.38 7.98
N HIS A 103 18.88 10.47 7.11
CA HIS A 103 19.76 9.86 6.12
C HIS A 103 19.62 10.53 4.75
N THR A 104 20.72 10.64 4.02
CA THR A 104 20.73 11.21 2.65
C THR A 104 20.83 10.15 1.56
N ARG A 105 21.00 8.89 1.96
CA ARG A 105 21.20 7.77 1.06
C ARG A 105 20.73 6.46 1.69
N LEU A 106 20.03 5.67 0.91
CA LEU A 106 19.60 4.32 1.25
C LEU A 106 20.80 3.37 1.15
N SER A 107 20.95 2.52 2.16
CA SER A 107 21.94 1.43 2.25
C SER A 107 21.20 0.11 2.46
N ALA A 108 21.88 -1.03 2.33
CA ALA A 108 21.26 -2.33 2.59
C ALA A 108 20.69 -2.45 4.03
N PRO A 109 21.41 -2.06 5.11
CA PRO A 109 20.84 -2.07 6.45
C PRO A 109 19.63 -1.14 6.62
N LEU A 110 19.66 0.03 5.98
CA LEU A 110 18.53 0.96 6.03
C LEU A 110 17.32 0.42 5.26
N LEU A 111 17.52 -0.23 4.12
CA LEU A 111 16.45 -0.92 3.39
C LEU A 111 15.84 -2.04 4.25
N ALA A 112 16.68 -2.85 4.92
CA ALA A 112 16.22 -3.91 5.82
C ALA A 112 15.35 -3.33 6.95
N ALA A 113 15.86 -2.32 7.66
CA ALA A 113 15.15 -1.66 8.75
C ALA A 113 13.82 -1.03 8.28
N ALA A 114 13.84 -0.36 7.12
CA ALA A 114 12.67 0.29 6.54
C ALA A 114 11.58 -0.72 6.13
N LEU A 115 11.95 -1.83 5.48
CA LEU A 115 11.00 -2.89 5.11
C LEU A 115 10.44 -3.63 6.32
N GLN A 116 11.27 -3.95 7.33
CA GLN A 116 10.80 -4.54 8.59
C GLN A 116 9.79 -3.62 9.29
N ARG A 117 10.08 -2.31 9.32
CA ARG A 117 9.17 -1.33 9.91
C ARG A 117 7.85 -1.25 9.15
N ALA A 118 7.91 -1.21 7.82
CA ALA A 118 6.74 -1.19 6.98
C ALA A 118 5.90 -2.47 7.12
N GLN A 119 6.53 -3.65 7.15
CA GLN A 119 5.87 -4.93 7.41
C GLN A 119 5.11 -4.88 8.74
N LEU A 120 5.78 -4.56 9.84
CA LEU A 120 5.15 -4.53 11.16
C LEU A 120 3.96 -3.57 11.21
N ARG A 121 4.07 -2.39 10.59
CA ARG A 121 2.99 -1.41 10.55
C ARG A 121 1.83 -1.87 9.69
N SER A 122 2.08 -2.33 8.46
CA SER A 122 1.02 -2.80 7.54
C SER A 122 0.21 -3.95 8.11
N TRP A 123 0.83 -4.85 8.88
CA TRP A 123 0.10 -5.90 9.60
C TRP A 123 -0.71 -5.36 10.78
N SER A 124 -0.14 -4.42 11.56
CA SER A 124 -0.78 -3.90 12.78
C SER A 124 -2.01 -3.01 12.54
N VAL A 125 -2.10 -2.36 11.38
CA VAL A 125 -3.20 -1.42 11.08
C VAL A 125 -4.50 -2.14 10.71
N LEU A 126 -4.43 -3.40 10.31
CA LEU A 126 -5.56 -4.26 9.95
C LEU A 126 -6.08 -5.02 11.15
N SER A 127 -7.40 -5.04 11.35
CA SER A 127 -8.03 -5.86 12.39
C SER A 127 -7.89 -7.34 12.15
N ASP A 128 -8.08 -7.79 10.91
CA ASP A 128 -7.90 -9.17 10.49
C ASP A 128 -6.97 -9.23 9.26
N PRO A 129 -5.63 -9.25 9.46
CA PRO A 129 -4.69 -9.29 8.35
C PRO A 129 -4.67 -10.67 7.70
N VAL A 130 -4.87 -10.71 6.39
CA VAL A 130 -5.01 -11.95 5.63
C VAL A 130 -3.75 -12.25 4.79
N PRO A 131 -3.10 -13.43 4.97
CA PRO A 131 -2.07 -13.92 4.04
C PRO A 131 -2.61 -14.09 2.62
N GLY A 132 -1.75 -14.17 1.61
CA GLY A 132 -2.19 -14.25 0.21
C GLY A 132 -2.54 -12.90 -0.40
N THR A 133 -2.27 -11.81 0.29
CA THR A 133 -2.45 -10.43 -0.19
C THR A 133 -1.09 -9.73 -0.40
N MET A 134 -1.10 -8.42 -0.69
CA MET A 134 0.11 -7.59 -0.68
C MET A 134 0.95 -7.73 0.60
N LEU A 135 0.34 -8.11 1.73
CA LEU A 135 1.04 -8.37 2.99
C LEU A 135 2.06 -9.50 2.88
N SER A 136 1.73 -10.59 2.18
CA SER A 136 2.64 -11.73 1.98
C SER A 136 3.83 -11.36 1.10
N VAL A 137 3.63 -10.47 0.13
CA VAL A 137 4.71 -9.94 -0.72
C VAL A 137 5.65 -9.04 0.07
N LEU A 138 5.09 -8.15 0.90
CA LEU A 138 5.86 -7.28 1.80
C LEU A 138 6.64 -8.09 2.85
N GLU A 139 6.01 -9.11 3.44
CA GLU A 139 6.66 -10.01 4.40
C GLU A 139 7.86 -10.73 3.79
N GLU A 140 7.69 -11.32 2.60
CA GLU A 140 8.79 -11.99 1.92
C GLU A 140 9.91 -11.02 1.54
N ALA A 141 9.56 -9.83 1.02
CA ALA A 141 10.53 -8.81 0.67
C ALA A 141 11.36 -8.37 1.90
N ALA A 142 10.72 -8.14 3.03
CA ALA A 142 11.39 -7.78 4.29
C ALA A 142 12.28 -8.91 4.81
N HIS A 143 11.79 -10.15 4.75
CA HIS A 143 12.54 -11.34 5.15
C HIS A 143 13.83 -11.51 4.34
N ILE A 144 13.72 -11.51 3.01
CA ILE A 144 14.87 -11.69 2.09
C ILE A 144 15.92 -10.60 2.30
N VAL A 145 15.52 -9.33 2.41
CA VAL A 145 16.48 -8.24 2.63
C VAL A 145 17.17 -8.37 3.99
N SER A 146 16.44 -8.79 5.03
CA SER A 146 17.01 -9.01 6.36
C SER A 146 18.04 -10.14 6.37
N GLU A 147 17.79 -11.25 5.67
CA GLU A 147 18.75 -12.35 5.55
C GLU A 147 20.02 -11.91 4.82
N GLN A 148 19.88 -11.12 3.76
CA GLN A 148 21.01 -10.59 2.99
C GLN A 148 21.88 -9.62 3.81
N ASP A 149 21.27 -8.82 4.69
CA ASP A 149 21.98 -7.90 5.58
C ASP A 149 22.79 -8.67 6.63
N GLY A 150 22.18 -9.65 7.30
CA GLY A 150 22.84 -10.48 8.32
C GLY A 150 24.00 -11.33 7.78
N ALA A 151 24.02 -11.63 6.49
CA ALA A 151 25.07 -12.42 5.84
C ALA A 151 26.36 -11.61 5.53
N LYS A 152 26.32 -10.27 5.61
CA LYS A 152 27.43 -9.42 5.14
C LYS A 152 28.07 -8.63 6.28
N SER A 153 29.36 -8.86 6.48
CA SER A 153 30.24 -7.97 7.27
C SER A 153 31.28 -7.36 6.33
N GLY A 154 31.07 -6.13 5.87
CA GLY A 154 32.03 -5.46 5.00
C GLY A 154 31.56 -4.14 4.40
N ASP A 155 32.53 -3.32 4.01
CA ASP A 155 32.41 -1.90 3.60
C ASP A 155 31.85 -1.70 2.17
N ASP A 156 31.39 -2.76 1.50
CA ASP A 156 30.91 -2.69 0.11
C ASP A 156 29.40 -2.40 0.02
N SER A 157 29.00 -1.29 0.67
CA SER A 157 27.60 -0.88 0.90
C SER A 157 26.74 -0.80 -0.37
N ASN A 158 27.36 -0.45 -1.51
CA ASN A 158 26.68 -0.37 -2.80
C ASN A 158 26.39 -1.74 -3.41
N VAL A 159 27.38 -2.63 -3.44
CA VAL A 159 27.21 -4.00 -3.93
C VAL A 159 26.18 -4.72 -3.08
N ALA A 160 26.26 -4.56 -1.75
CA ALA A 160 25.29 -5.11 -0.82
C ALA A 160 23.87 -4.64 -1.13
N LEU A 161 23.65 -3.32 -1.30
CA LEU A 161 22.34 -2.77 -1.65
C LEU A 161 21.82 -3.32 -2.98
N ALA A 162 22.67 -3.44 -4.00
CA ALA A 162 22.24 -3.94 -5.29
C ALA A 162 21.85 -5.41 -5.28
N GLU A 163 22.56 -6.23 -4.53
CA GLU A 163 22.20 -7.63 -4.32
C GLU A 163 20.90 -7.75 -3.51
N SER A 164 20.72 -6.95 -2.45
CA SER A 164 19.48 -6.92 -1.66
C SER A 164 18.27 -6.50 -2.50
N LEU A 165 18.38 -5.47 -3.34
CA LEU A 165 17.29 -5.01 -4.21
C LEU A 165 16.89 -6.06 -5.25
N ARG A 166 17.86 -6.75 -5.86
CA ARG A 166 17.56 -7.83 -6.81
C ARG A 166 16.94 -9.04 -6.11
N ALA A 167 17.49 -9.45 -4.98
CA ALA A 167 16.94 -10.56 -4.19
C ALA A 167 15.51 -10.25 -3.71
N MET A 168 15.26 -9.01 -3.28
CA MET A 168 13.94 -8.53 -2.87
C MET A 168 12.90 -8.70 -3.98
N VAL A 169 13.20 -8.26 -5.21
CA VAL A 169 12.27 -8.39 -6.34
C VAL A 169 12.04 -9.85 -6.70
N THR A 170 13.07 -10.70 -6.70
CA THR A 170 12.93 -12.14 -6.93
C THR A 170 12.06 -12.82 -5.86
N GLY A 171 12.27 -12.49 -4.59
CA GLY A 171 11.45 -13.00 -3.49
C GLY A 171 10.00 -12.53 -3.58
N ALA A 172 9.79 -11.24 -3.84
CA ALA A 172 8.47 -10.66 -4.02
C ALA A 172 7.70 -11.34 -5.18
N LEU A 173 8.36 -11.61 -6.31
CA LEU A 173 7.76 -12.36 -7.42
C LEU A 173 7.35 -13.77 -6.98
N ALA A 174 8.23 -14.48 -6.27
CA ALA A 174 7.91 -15.80 -5.76
C ALA A 174 6.74 -15.78 -4.76
N ALA A 175 6.61 -14.72 -3.95
CA ALA A 175 5.48 -14.53 -3.05
C ALA A 175 4.19 -14.25 -3.82
N VAL A 176 4.22 -13.39 -4.86
CA VAL A 176 3.07 -13.15 -5.75
C VAL A 176 2.56 -14.46 -6.34
N VAL A 177 3.45 -15.31 -6.88
CA VAL A 177 3.04 -16.62 -7.42
C VAL A 177 2.37 -17.50 -6.36
N ARG A 178 2.82 -17.44 -5.10
CA ARG A 178 2.22 -18.21 -4.00
C ARG A 178 0.84 -17.72 -3.58
N THR A 179 0.50 -16.45 -3.82
CA THR A 179 -0.81 -15.90 -3.41
C THR A 179 -1.98 -16.69 -3.97
N GLU A 180 -1.86 -17.21 -5.20
CA GLU A 180 -2.87 -18.08 -5.84
C GLU A 180 -3.26 -19.27 -4.95
N GLN A 181 -2.34 -19.81 -4.16
CA GLN A 181 -2.57 -21.01 -3.33
C GLN A 181 -2.86 -20.66 -1.86
N GLN A 182 -2.83 -19.38 -1.49
CA GLN A 182 -3.00 -18.93 -0.11
C GLN A 182 -4.45 -18.53 0.20
N LEU A 183 -5.25 -18.24 -0.83
CA LEU A 183 -6.66 -17.88 -0.71
C LEU A 183 -7.50 -18.76 -1.65
N ASP A 184 -8.62 -19.28 -1.13
CA ASP A 184 -9.48 -20.22 -1.86
C ASP A 184 -10.11 -19.55 -3.09
N GLU A 185 -10.46 -18.27 -3.00
CA GLU A 185 -11.01 -17.45 -4.08
C GLU A 185 -10.01 -17.31 -5.23
N LEU A 186 -8.75 -17.00 -4.90
CA LEU A 186 -7.66 -16.87 -5.87
C LEU A 186 -7.34 -18.22 -6.54
N ALA A 187 -7.31 -19.30 -5.76
CA ALA A 187 -7.07 -20.65 -6.24
C ALA A 187 -8.18 -21.13 -7.21
N ALA A 188 -9.44 -20.86 -6.85
CA ALA A 188 -10.60 -21.23 -7.67
C ALA A 188 -10.63 -20.46 -8.99
N ALA A 189 -10.33 -19.17 -8.96
CA ALA A 189 -10.25 -18.33 -10.16
C ALA A 189 -8.95 -18.54 -10.96
N ARG A 190 -7.95 -19.23 -10.37
CA ARG A 190 -6.60 -19.42 -10.91
C ARG A 190 -5.96 -18.08 -11.27
N VAL A 191 -5.91 -17.18 -10.30
CA VAL A 191 -5.27 -15.87 -10.43
C VAL A 191 -4.38 -15.60 -9.22
N VAL A 192 -3.37 -14.75 -9.43
CA VAL A 192 -2.60 -14.18 -8.32
C VAL A 192 -3.33 -12.97 -7.72
N ASP A 193 -2.92 -12.54 -6.53
CA ASP A 193 -3.48 -11.36 -5.87
C ASP A 193 -3.15 -10.06 -6.62
N ALA A 194 -4.18 -9.24 -6.87
CA ALA A 194 -4.04 -7.94 -7.52
C ALA A 194 -3.14 -6.99 -6.72
N GLY A 195 -3.34 -6.91 -5.40
CA GLY A 195 -2.53 -6.06 -4.53
C GLY A 195 -1.06 -6.47 -4.51
N GLY A 196 -0.80 -7.77 -4.48
CA GLY A 196 0.53 -8.38 -4.54
C GLY A 196 1.27 -8.06 -5.84
N VAL A 197 0.62 -8.20 -6.99
CA VAL A 197 1.19 -7.82 -8.29
C VAL A 197 1.48 -6.31 -8.34
N GLY A 198 0.55 -5.48 -7.89
CA GLY A 198 0.76 -4.03 -7.82
C GLY A 198 1.95 -3.66 -6.94
N PHE A 199 2.09 -4.30 -5.78
CA PHE A 199 3.20 -4.07 -4.87
C PHE A 199 4.55 -4.55 -5.45
N LEU A 200 4.55 -5.67 -6.17
CA LEU A 200 5.73 -6.17 -6.88
C LEU A 200 6.23 -5.14 -7.94
N LEU A 201 5.33 -4.49 -8.68
CA LEU A 201 5.68 -3.43 -9.63
C LEU A 201 6.36 -2.23 -8.92
N ILE A 202 5.87 -1.86 -7.73
CA ILE A 202 6.44 -0.79 -6.91
C ILE A 202 7.86 -1.16 -6.45
N LEU A 203 8.08 -2.41 -6.04
CA LEU A 203 9.39 -2.91 -5.60
C LEU A 203 10.39 -2.99 -6.77
N ASP A 204 9.96 -3.41 -7.97
CA ASP A 204 10.83 -3.41 -9.15
C ASP A 204 11.21 -1.99 -9.56
N ALA A 205 10.29 -1.03 -9.46
CA ALA A 205 10.60 0.38 -9.70
C ALA A 205 11.65 0.94 -8.72
N LEU A 206 11.65 0.49 -7.45
CA LEU A 206 12.68 0.87 -6.48
C LEU A 206 14.05 0.35 -6.91
N ARG A 207 14.12 -0.93 -7.28
CA ARG A 207 15.35 -1.55 -7.82
C ARG A 207 15.83 -0.77 -9.05
N ALA A 208 14.97 -0.57 -10.03
CA ALA A 208 15.29 0.13 -11.27
C ALA A 208 15.86 1.53 -11.00
N ALA A 209 15.19 2.33 -10.17
CA ALA A 209 15.60 3.69 -9.86
C ALA A 209 16.91 3.79 -9.05
N ALA A 210 17.13 2.84 -8.11
CA ALA A 210 18.33 2.79 -7.28
C ALA A 210 19.57 2.29 -8.05
N LEU A 211 19.37 1.32 -8.94
CA LEU A 211 20.43 0.71 -9.76
C LEU A 211 20.68 1.44 -11.08
N GLY A 212 19.76 2.33 -11.48
CA GLY A 212 19.78 2.97 -12.79
C GLY A 212 19.56 1.95 -13.91
N GLU A 213 18.71 0.96 -13.66
CA GLU A 213 18.32 -0.09 -14.60
C GLU A 213 16.90 0.17 -15.10
N GLU A 214 16.49 -0.50 -16.17
CA GLU A 214 15.11 -0.45 -16.66
C GLU A 214 14.20 -1.37 -15.81
N LEU A 215 12.89 -1.14 -15.90
CA LEU A 215 11.89 -2.06 -15.34
C LEU A 215 11.98 -3.41 -16.03
N GLN A 216 11.66 -4.49 -15.31
CA GLN A 216 11.66 -5.84 -15.87
C GLN A 216 10.28 -6.15 -16.48
N GLU A 217 10.16 -6.05 -17.80
CA GLU A 217 8.90 -6.33 -18.49
C GLU A 217 8.46 -7.80 -18.34
N GLU A 218 9.43 -8.72 -18.34
CA GLU A 218 9.19 -10.17 -18.27
C GLU A 218 8.80 -10.66 -16.87
N LEU A 219 8.85 -9.78 -15.87
CA LEU A 219 8.52 -10.12 -14.48
C LEU A 219 7.07 -10.60 -14.31
N LEU A 220 6.20 -10.17 -15.21
CA LEU A 220 4.78 -10.46 -15.21
C LEU A 220 4.42 -11.70 -16.05
N ASP A 221 5.38 -12.22 -16.81
CA ASP A 221 5.15 -13.33 -17.72
C ASP A 221 4.84 -14.62 -16.94
N GLY A 222 3.75 -15.29 -17.32
CA GLY A 222 3.33 -16.54 -16.70
C GLY A 222 2.63 -16.39 -15.35
N LEU A 223 2.36 -15.17 -14.87
CA LEU A 223 1.45 -14.95 -13.75
C LEU A 223 0.03 -15.32 -14.17
N HIS A 224 -0.58 -16.27 -13.47
CA HIS A 224 -1.94 -16.74 -13.79
C HIS A 224 -2.95 -15.59 -13.66
N GLY A 225 -3.84 -15.49 -14.65
CA GLY A 225 -4.86 -14.43 -14.74
C GLY A 225 -4.36 -13.08 -15.23
N TYR A 226 -3.06 -12.90 -15.42
CA TYR A 226 -2.49 -11.58 -15.70
C TYR A 226 -2.08 -11.38 -17.17
N ASP A 227 -2.27 -12.35 -18.05
CA ASP A 227 -1.98 -12.18 -19.48
C ASP A 227 -2.76 -11.02 -20.11
N VAL A 228 -2.22 -10.39 -21.17
CA VAL A 228 -2.88 -9.24 -21.86
C VAL A 228 -4.27 -9.61 -22.41
N GLN A 229 -4.52 -10.89 -22.68
CA GLN A 229 -5.80 -11.41 -23.18
C GLN A 229 -6.63 -12.10 -22.09
N ALA A 230 -6.22 -12.02 -20.82
CA ALA A 230 -6.98 -12.60 -19.73
C ALA A 230 -8.33 -11.89 -19.55
N PRO A 231 -9.41 -12.62 -19.23
CA PRO A 231 -10.73 -12.03 -19.02
C PRO A 231 -10.76 -11.15 -17.75
N HIS A 232 -11.70 -10.20 -17.73
CA HIS A 232 -12.02 -9.42 -16.54
C HIS A 232 -12.85 -10.25 -15.56
N ILE A 233 -12.17 -11.11 -14.79
CA ILE A 233 -12.82 -12.10 -13.92
C ILE A 233 -13.59 -11.50 -12.74
N HIS A 234 -13.24 -10.28 -12.30
CA HIS A 234 -13.98 -9.60 -11.24
C HIS A 234 -15.46 -9.37 -11.63
N SER A 235 -15.74 -9.15 -12.91
CA SER A 235 -17.10 -8.93 -13.41
C SER A 235 -17.98 -10.19 -13.36
N GLU A 236 -17.38 -11.38 -13.17
CA GLU A 236 -18.08 -12.65 -13.06
C GLU A 236 -18.32 -13.07 -11.59
N GLN A 237 -17.78 -12.33 -10.62
CA GLN A 237 -17.94 -12.61 -9.20
C GLN A 237 -19.30 -12.12 -8.67
N PRO A 238 -19.83 -12.74 -7.60
CA PRO A 238 -21.01 -12.22 -6.91
C PRO A 238 -20.77 -10.79 -6.47
N GLN A 239 -21.72 -9.89 -6.77
CA GLN A 239 -21.68 -8.53 -6.25
C GLN A 239 -21.80 -8.56 -4.73
N MET A 240 -20.89 -7.84 -4.06
CA MET A 240 -21.00 -7.64 -2.62
C MET A 240 -21.96 -6.49 -2.31
N GLU A 241 -22.82 -6.71 -1.32
CA GLU A 241 -23.69 -5.68 -0.76
C GLU A 241 -22.97 -4.96 0.39
N GLY A 242 -23.19 -3.66 0.50
CA GLY A 242 -22.63 -2.83 1.56
C GLY A 242 -21.82 -1.65 1.02
N VAL A 243 -21.21 -0.92 1.95
CA VAL A 243 -20.49 0.31 1.67
C VAL A 243 -19.10 0.28 2.28
N GLU A 244 -18.19 0.99 1.65
CA GLU A 244 -16.94 1.44 2.21
C GLU A 244 -17.20 2.78 2.93
N VAL A 245 -16.80 2.88 4.20
CA VAL A 245 -16.73 4.15 4.93
C VAL A 245 -15.27 4.45 5.21
N MET A 246 -14.81 5.59 4.71
CA MET A 246 -13.48 6.13 5.00
C MET A 246 -13.59 7.49 5.66
N CYS A 247 -12.73 7.77 6.63
CA CYS A 247 -12.64 9.11 7.21
C CYS A 247 -11.29 9.36 7.87
N THR A 248 -11.10 10.59 8.32
CA THR A 248 -10.04 10.99 9.24
C THR A 248 -10.66 11.43 10.56
N ILE A 249 -10.08 11.03 11.68
CA ILE A 249 -10.59 11.37 13.02
C ILE A 249 -9.42 11.58 13.99
N THR A 250 -9.54 12.54 14.91
CA THR A 250 -8.51 12.78 15.93
C THR A 250 -8.91 12.09 17.23
N LEU A 251 -8.11 11.13 17.69
CA LEU A 251 -8.44 10.28 18.85
C LEU A 251 -7.22 10.06 19.74
N SER A 252 -7.47 9.83 21.04
CA SER A 252 -6.47 9.23 21.92
C SER A 252 -6.22 7.77 21.52
N PRO A 253 -5.08 7.16 21.90
CA PRO A 253 -4.85 5.73 21.66
C PRO A 253 -5.93 4.81 22.27
N LEU A 254 -6.54 5.20 23.40
CA LEU A 254 -7.59 4.42 24.05
C LEU A 254 -8.91 4.48 23.26
N ASP A 255 -9.28 5.67 22.80
CA ASP A 255 -10.50 5.85 22.00
C ASP A 255 -10.35 5.17 20.64
N ALA A 256 -9.16 5.23 20.03
CA ALA A 256 -8.87 4.51 18.80
C ALA A 256 -8.98 2.98 18.96
N ALA A 257 -8.48 2.43 20.07
CA ALA A 257 -8.63 1.01 20.37
C ALA A 257 -10.10 0.61 20.59
N THR A 258 -10.88 1.48 21.25
CA THR A 258 -12.31 1.26 21.48
C THR A 258 -13.10 1.29 20.16
N LEU A 259 -12.84 2.30 19.33
CA LEU A 259 -13.44 2.44 18.00
C LEU A 259 -13.12 1.23 17.12
N ARG A 260 -11.88 0.75 17.14
CA ARG A 260 -11.49 -0.43 16.36
C ARG A 260 -12.34 -1.65 16.69
N LEU A 261 -12.53 -1.94 17.98
CA LEU A 261 -13.38 -3.06 18.42
C LEU A 261 -14.83 -2.88 17.98
N GLN A 262 -15.37 -1.66 18.01
CA GLN A 262 -16.73 -1.39 17.52
C GLN A 262 -16.85 -1.59 16.02
N LEU A 263 -15.88 -1.11 15.23
CA LEU A 263 -15.88 -1.28 13.78
C LEU A 263 -15.71 -2.75 13.38
N ASP A 264 -14.93 -3.53 14.13
CA ASP A 264 -14.78 -4.97 13.92
C ASP A 264 -16.09 -5.74 14.16
N GLU A 265 -16.98 -5.24 15.01
CA GLU A 265 -18.33 -5.81 15.21
C GLU A 265 -19.32 -5.39 14.11
N LEU A 266 -19.08 -4.25 13.46
CA LEU A 266 -19.98 -3.62 12.48
C LEU A 266 -19.64 -3.96 11.03
N GLY A 267 -18.44 -4.49 10.77
CA GLY A 267 -17.95 -4.65 9.41
C GLY A 267 -16.70 -5.50 9.30
N GLU A 268 -16.15 -5.51 8.09
CA GLU A 268 -14.98 -6.27 7.69
C GLU A 268 -13.92 -5.34 7.10
N SER A 269 -12.72 -5.88 6.85
CA SER A 269 -11.62 -5.12 6.24
C SER A 269 -11.30 -3.81 6.98
N VAL A 270 -11.39 -3.80 8.30
CA VAL A 270 -11.15 -2.61 9.10
C VAL A 270 -9.67 -2.26 9.07
N ILE A 271 -9.35 -1.03 8.64
CA ILE A 271 -8.01 -0.44 8.75
C ILE A 271 -8.09 0.80 9.62
N MET A 272 -7.24 0.85 10.64
CA MET A 272 -7.01 2.04 11.45
C MET A 272 -5.51 2.33 11.57
N SER A 273 -5.09 3.48 11.05
CA SER A 273 -3.68 3.90 11.07
C SER A 273 -3.50 5.29 11.64
N ALA A 274 -2.64 5.41 12.64
CA ALA A 274 -2.19 6.71 13.14
C ALA A 274 -1.27 7.37 12.10
N VAL A 275 -1.64 8.58 11.67
CA VAL A 275 -0.97 9.35 10.62
C VAL A 275 0.05 10.30 11.23
N GLU A 276 -0.38 11.16 12.15
CA GLU A 276 0.48 12.16 12.79
C GLU A 276 0.01 12.49 14.20
N PRO A 277 0.92 12.85 15.13
CA PRO A 277 0.55 13.35 16.45
C PRO A 277 -0.18 14.70 16.34
N VAL A 278 -1.30 14.85 17.06
CA VAL A 278 -2.07 16.10 17.13
C VAL A 278 -2.48 16.34 18.57
N GLY A 279 -1.93 17.40 19.19
CA GLY A 279 -2.17 17.70 20.60
C GLY A 279 -1.73 16.54 21.51
N GLU A 280 -2.64 16.04 22.34
CA GLU A 280 -2.42 14.87 23.22
C GLU A 280 -2.82 13.53 22.56
N GLY A 281 -3.27 13.55 21.31
CA GLY A 281 -3.71 12.37 20.56
C GLY A 281 -3.02 12.22 19.21
N TYR A 282 -3.68 11.48 18.32
CA TYR A 282 -3.22 11.26 16.96
C TYR A 282 -4.36 11.50 15.99
N ARG A 283 -4.02 11.95 14.79
CA ARG A 283 -4.90 11.87 13.63
C ARG A 283 -4.88 10.44 13.11
N TRP A 284 -6.04 9.83 12.95
CA TRP A 284 -6.23 8.47 12.45
C TRP A 284 -6.89 8.49 11.09
N ARG A 285 -6.40 7.66 10.17
CA ARG A 285 -7.15 7.24 8.99
C ARG A 285 -7.93 5.99 9.36
N VAL A 286 -9.22 5.99 9.03
CA VAL A 286 -10.15 4.88 9.28
C VAL A 286 -10.76 4.44 7.97
N HIS A 287 -10.86 3.12 7.80
CA HIS A 287 -11.51 2.43 6.70
C HIS A 287 -12.30 1.26 7.27
N VAL A 288 -13.53 1.06 6.81
CA VAL A 288 -14.33 -0.14 7.12
C VAL A 288 -15.25 -0.47 5.95
N HIS A 289 -15.38 -1.75 5.63
CA HIS A 289 -16.47 -2.24 4.79
C HIS A 289 -17.61 -2.67 5.71
N THR A 290 -18.81 -2.12 5.54
CA THR A 290 -19.94 -2.40 6.42
C THR A 290 -21.24 -2.50 5.63
N PRO A 291 -22.21 -3.33 6.06
CA PRO A 291 -23.54 -3.36 5.44
C PRO A 291 -24.30 -2.02 5.55
N ASP A 292 -24.00 -1.20 6.56
CA ASP A 292 -24.72 0.06 6.83
C ASP A 292 -23.78 1.19 7.23
N ALA A 293 -23.74 2.25 6.42
CA ALA A 293 -22.94 3.45 6.70
C ALA A 293 -23.35 4.12 8.02
N GLY A 294 -24.65 4.10 8.35
CA GLY A 294 -25.20 4.81 9.52
C GLY A 294 -24.57 4.33 10.82
N SER A 295 -24.54 3.01 11.01
CA SER A 295 -23.98 2.36 12.19
C SER A 295 -22.48 2.66 12.36
N ALA A 296 -21.70 2.64 11.26
CA ALA A 296 -20.28 2.99 11.31
C ALA A 296 -20.06 4.48 11.64
N LEU A 297 -20.87 5.39 11.07
CA LEU A 297 -20.81 6.82 11.38
C LEU A 297 -21.20 7.13 12.82
N ASP A 298 -22.18 6.41 13.37
CA ASP A 298 -22.60 6.57 14.76
C ASP A 298 -21.50 6.09 15.72
N ALA A 299 -20.82 4.99 15.40
CA ALA A 299 -19.64 4.54 16.15
C ALA A 299 -18.51 5.58 16.11
N LEU A 300 -18.20 6.13 14.93
CA LEU A 300 -17.19 7.20 14.78
C LEU A 300 -17.53 8.44 15.63
N ARG A 301 -18.78 8.92 15.54
CA ARG A 301 -19.28 10.09 16.29
C ARG A 301 -19.33 9.88 17.80
N SER A 302 -19.36 8.63 18.26
CA SER A 302 -19.35 8.33 19.69
C SER A 302 -18.01 8.62 20.38
N VAL A 303 -16.91 8.68 19.61
CA VAL A 303 -15.54 8.87 20.12
C VAL A 303 -14.87 10.15 19.63
N GLY A 304 -15.39 10.80 18.59
CA GLY A 304 -14.87 12.06 18.08
C GLY A 304 -15.58 12.54 16.82
N GLU A 305 -15.13 13.65 16.25
CA GLU A 305 -15.71 14.21 15.02
C GLU A 305 -14.94 13.73 13.78
N PRO A 306 -15.54 12.90 12.91
CA PRO A 306 -14.89 12.48 11.67
C PRO A 306 -14.93 13.60 10.62
N THR A 307 -13.81 13.80 9.94
CA THR A 307 -13.61 14.73 8.81
C THR A 307 -13.26 13.95 7.54
N ASN A 308 -13.42 14.55 6.36
CA ASN A 308 -13.14 13.90 5.08
C ASN A 308 -13.84 12.54 4.95
N VAL A 309 -15.12 12.50 5.31
CA VAL A 309 -15.94 11.30 5.27
C VAL A 309 -16.33 11.01 3.83
N THR A 310 -15.94 9.82 3.37
CA THR A 310 -16.29 9.27 2.07
C THR A 310 -17.08 7.99 2.27
N ILE A 311 -18.19 7.87 1.54
CA ILE A 311 -18.99 6.64 1.48
C ILE A 311 -19.05 6.20 0.02
N THR A 312 -18.64 4.97 -0.23
CA THR A 312 -18.62 4.35 -1.56
C THR A 312 -19.38 3.03 -1.53
N GLU A 313 -20.26 2.78 -2.50
CA GLU A 313 -20.90 1.47 -2.65
C GLU A 313 -19.87 0.42 -3.08
N LEU A 314 -19.91 -0.79 -2.49
CA LEU A 314 -18.99 -1.89 -2.85
C LEU A 314 -19.39 -2.62 -4.13
N SER A 315 -20.51 -2.24 -4.77
CA SER A 315 -20.97 -2.86 -6.01
C SER A 315 -20.18 -2.38 -7.24
N ALA A 316 -19.87 -3.30 -8.17
CA ALA A 316 -19.14 -3.01 -9.40
C ALA A 316 -19.84 -2.04 -10.37
N ASP A 317 -21.17 -1.89 -10.28
CA ASP A 317 -21.96 -1.02 -11.16
C ASP A 317 -22.01 0.44 -10.64
N GLY A 318 -20.85 1.10 -10.62
CA GLY A 318 -20.76 2.56 -10.53
C GLY A 318 -20.35 3.10 -9.16
N HIS A 319 -19.14 3.66 -9.10
CA HIS A 319 -18.67 4.52 -8.01
C HIS A 319 -19.47 5.83 -7.94
N GLU A 320 -20.69 5.81 -7.42
CA GLU A 320 -21.32 7.02 -6.88
C GLU A 320 -20.72 7.29 -5.49
N THR A 321 -19.61 8.04 -5.46
CA THR A 321 -19.08 8.56 -4.20
C THR A 321 -20.01 9.65 -3.68
N ARG A 322 -20.57 9.48 -2.48
CA ARG A 322 -21.28 10.56 -1.77
C ARG A 322 -20.34 11.19 -0.75
N GLU A 323 -19.82 12.38 -1.07
CA GLU A 323 -19.16 13.23 -0.09
C GLU A 323 -20.22 13.91 0.78
N ILE A 324 -20.11 13.77 2.10
CA ILE A 324 -20.96 14.52 3.04
C ILE A 324 -20.25 15.85 3.32
N PRO A 325 -20.83 17.01 2.93
CA PRO A 325 -20.18 18.30 3.16
C PRO A 325 -20.02 18.59 4.65
N GLU A 326 -18.90 19.19 5.04
CA GLU A 326 -18.69 19.70 6.40
C GLU A 326 -19.79 20.72 6.74
N THR A 327 -20.54 20.46 7.79
CA THR A 327 -21.47 21.44 8.37
C THR A 327 -20.63 22.47 9.13
N HIS A 328 -20.16 23.49 8.44
CA HIS A 328 -19.71 24.71 9.11
C HIS A 328 -20.95 25.48 9.56
N GLU A 329 -21.43 25.20 10.78
CA GLU A 329 -22.27 26.16 11.49
C GLU A 329 -21.41 27.38 11.86
N VAL A 330 -21.85 28.54 11.35
CA VAL A 330 -21.32 29.90 11.63
C VAL A 330 -21.92 30.43 12.93
#